data_AF-A0A2T0M5G6-F1
#
_entry.id   AF-A0A2T0M5G6-F1
#
_cell.length_a   1.000
_cell.length_b   1.000
_cell.length_c   1.000
_cell.angle_alpha   90.00
_cell.angle_beta   90.00
_cell.angle_gamma   90.00
#
_symmetry.space_group_name_H-M   'P 1'
#
loop_
_entity.id
_entity.type
_entity.pdbx_description
1 polymer ?
#
loop_
_entity_poly.entity_id
_entity_poly.type
_entity_poly.pdbx_seq_one_letter_code
_entity_poly.pdbx_strand_id
1 'polypeptide(L)'
;MFLRGLRRRTGRPVPELVALFRSIVEGGRDYHPIASDFLEHFMDGAGASRTMSRRWLRSFKVIRKAERKNQRRFEGQLIRSARQLREGESSWLHDYWDARINAFIGTELFYVSRMSLLRSQGSFVLTRDGPEVSVSGTVRHRWFDPYDWDRGRWVYIPRHGFVPIAVGRDLVEADEARNFLMESRHVQTLEGRCRDGRRGNEFVWSLVRAGEG
;
A
#
# COMPACT_ATOMS: atom_id res chain seq x y z
N MET A 1 18.44 28.59 17.40
CA MET A 1 18.27 28.93 15.97
C MET A 1 18.69 27.71 15.16
N PHE A 2 17.75 26.87 14.73
CA PHE A 2 18.08 25.64 14.00
C PHE A 2 18.25 25.98 12.50
N LEU A 3 19.47 25.83 11.98
CA LEU A 3 19.74 25.82 10.56
C LEU A 3 18.98 24.62 9.95
N ARG A 4 17.79 24.88 9.39
CA ARG A 4 17.15 23.95 8.45
C ARG A 4 18.17 23.69 7.34
N GLY A 5 18.72 22.48 7.30
CA GLY A 5 19.71 22.10 6.30
C GLY A 5 19.21 22.48 4.90
N LEU A 6 19.99 23.31 4.21
CA LEU A 6 19.75 23.70 2.82
C LEU A 6 19.58 22.44 1.97
N ARG A 7 18.33 22.06 1.72
CA ARG A 7 17.99 20.98 0.81
C ARG A 7 18.38 21.46 -0.59
N ARG A 8 19.37 20.82 -1.21
CA ARG A 8 19.96 21.23 -2.50
C ARG A 8 18.89 21.32 -3.59
N ARG A 9 18.67 22.53 -4.13
CA ARG A 9 17.94 22.77 -5.39
C ARG A 9 18.74 22.25 -6.57
N THR A 10 18.06 21.97 -7.67
CA THR A 10 18.70 21.58 -8.93
C THR A 10 19.46 22.74 -9.59
N GLY A 11 18.98 23.98 -9.37
CA GLY A 11 19.54 25.18 -9.99
C GLY A 11 19.17 25.35 -11.47
N ARG A 12 18.29 24.49 -12.00
CA ARG A 12 17.82 24.57 -13.40
C ARG A 12 16.57 25.45 -13.51
N PRO A 13 16.35 26.12 -14.66
CA PRO A 13 15.11 26.85 -14.92
C PRO A 13 13.88 25.94 -14.83
N VAL A 14 12.81 26.43 -14.21
CA VAL A 14 11.54 25.69 -14.03
C VAL A 14 10.99 25.14 -15.36
N PRO A 15 10.97 25.89 -16.49
CA PRO A 15 10.49 25.35 -17.76
C PRO A 15 11.27 24.13 -18.26
N GLU A 16 12.57 24.03 -17.97
CA GLU A 16 13.36 22.84 -18.32
C GLU A 16 12.99 21.63 -17.47
N LEU A 17 12.64 21.84 -16.20
CA LEU A 17 12.20 20.78 -15.30
C LEU A 17 10.83 20.24 -15.73
N VAL A 18 9.91 21.15 -16.12
CA VAL A 18 8.63 20.79 -16.71
C VAL A 18 8.84 19.98 -17.98
N ALA A 19 9.66 20.47 -18.92
CA ALA A 19 9.96 19.76 -20.16
C ALA A 19 10.56 18.36 -19.91
N LEU A 20 11.44 18.21 -18.92
CA LEU A 20 11.99 16.92 -18.51
C LEU A 20 10.89 15.96 -18.05
N PHE A 21 10.00 16.38 -17.15
CA PHE A 21 8.94 15.51 -16.64
C PHE A 21 7.94 15.14 -17.74
N ARG A 22 7.62 16.06 -18.66
CA ARG A 22 6.78 15.78 -19.84
C ARG A 22 7.42 14.74 -20.76
N SER A 23 8.71 14.86 -21.05
CA SER A 23 9.46 13.86 -21.82
C SER A 23 9.48 12.48 -21.15
N ILE A 24 9.57 12.44 -19.81
CA ILE A 24 9.50 11.17 -19.05
C ILE A 24 8.11 10.53 -19.17
N VAL A 25 7.04 11.33 -19.04
CA VAL A 25 5.66 10.84 -19.23
C VAL A 25 5.52 10.24 -20.62
N GLU A 26 5.86 10.99 -21.67
CA GLU A 26 5.69 10.56 -23.05
C GLU A 26 6.51 9.29 -23.36
N GLY A 27 7.80 9.28 -23.03
CA GLY A 27 8.68 8.14 -23.29
C GLY A 27 8.41 6.92 -22.41
N GLY A 28 7.68 7.10 -21.30
CA GLY A 28 7.35 6.05 -20.34
C GLY A 28 6.08 5.26 -20.68
N ARG A 29 5.15 5.83 -21.45
CA ARG A 29 3.81 5.24 -21.70
C ARG A 29 3.87 3.83 -22.30
N ASP A 30 4.86 3.56 -23.14
CA ASP A 30 5.02 2.24 -23.80
C ASP A 30 5.52 1.14 -22.86
N TYR A 31 6.17 1.49 -21.74
CA TYR A 31 6.83 0.53 -20.84
C TYR A 31 6.22 0.48 -19.45
N HIS A 32 5.83 1.64 -18.93
CA HIS A 32 5.29 1.86 -17.59
C HIS A 32 4.10 2.85 -17.67
N PRO A 33 3.00 2.46 -18.32
CA PRO A 33 1.85 3.33 -18.53
C PRO A 33 1.28 3.89 -17.23
N ILE A 34 1.15 3.07 -16.18
CA ILE A 34 0.61 3.53 -14.89
C ILE A 34 1.58 4.49 -14.20
N ALA A 35 2.89 4.24 -14.26
CA ALA A 35 3.86 5.20 -13.70
C ALA A 35 3.80 6.55 -14.43
N SER A 36 3.61 6.52 -15.75
CA SER A 36 3.49 7.70 -16.60
C SER A 36 2.21 8.49 -16.29
N ASP A 37 1.07 7.81 -16.14
CA ASP A 37 -0.19 8.44 -15.75
C ASP A 37 -0.11 9.10 -14.35
N PHE A 38 0.63 8.49 -13.43
CA PHE A 38 0.80 9.04 -12.08
C PHE A 38 1.75 10.23 -12.06
N LEU A 39 2.78 10.21 -12.91
CA LEU A 39 3.66 11.36 -13.09
C LEU A 39 2.93 12.51 -13.81
N GLU A 40 2.07 12.22 -14.77
CA GLU A 40 1.20 13.24 -15.39
C GLU A 40 0.23 13.83 -14.36
N HIS A 41 -0.39 12.98 -13.53
CA HIS A 41 -1.25 13.46 -12.44
C HIS A 41 -0.50 14.26 -11.38
N PHE A 42 0.79 13.99 -11.16
CA PHE A 42 1.62 14.83 -10.29
C PHE A 42 1.75 16.25 -10.82
N MET A 43 1.86 16.40 -12.14
CA MET A 43 1.94 17.71 -12.81
C MET A 43 0.56 18.40 -12.87
N ASP A 44 -0.47 17.68 -13.33
CA ASP A 44 -1.74 18.29 -13.73
C ASP A 44 -2.90 18.03 -12.76
N GLY A 45 -2.72 17.15 -11.79
CA GLY A 45 -3.80 16.61 -10.96
C GLY A 45 -4.21 17.49 -9.78
N ALA A 46 -3.63 18.68 -9.65
CA ALA A 46 -3.92 19.66 -8.59
C ALA A 46 -3.86 19.09 -7.15
N GLY A 47 -3.13 17.99 -6.92
CA GLY A 47 -3.01 17.34 -5.62
C GLY A 47 -4.16 16.42 -5.25
N ALA A 48 -5.12 16.17 -6.15
CA ALA A 48 -6.25 15.29 -5.91
C ALA A 48 -5.78 13.84 -5.66
N SER A 49 -6.35 13.18 -4.64
CA SER A 49 -6.04 11.78 -4.35
C SER A 49 -6.39 10.86 -5.52
N ARG A 50 -5.60 9.80 -5.73
CA ARG A 50 -5.83 8.78 -6.76
C ARG A 50 -6.11 7.42 -6.13
N THR A 51 -7.19 6.80 -6.58
CA THR A 51 -7.52 5.42 -6.21
C THR A 51 -6.75 4.44 -7.10
N MET A 52 -5.96 3.57 -6.49
CA MET A 52 -5.25 2.49 -7.17
C MET A 52 -6.14 1.27 -7.39
N SER A 53 -6.07 0.71 -8.60
CA SER A 53 -6.69 -0.57 -8.91
C SER A 53 -6.13 -1.66 -8.01
N ARG A 54 -7.01 -2.29 -7.21
CA ARG A 54 -6.66 -3.45 -6.39
C ARG A 54 -6.11 -4.60 -7.25
N ARG A 55 -6.68 -4.81 -8.45
CA ARG A 55 -6.24 -5.88 -9.36
C ARG A 55 -4.80 -5.63 -9.80
N TRP A 56 -4.48 -4.39 -10.18
CA TRP A 56 -3.12 -4.00 -10.56
C TRP A 56 -2.16 -4.17 -9.37
N LEU A 57 -2.50 -3.66 -8.18
CA LEU A 57 -1.68 -3.83 -6.97
C LEU A 57 -1.42 -5.32 -6.66
N ARG A 58 -2.46 -6.16 -6.69
CA ARG A 58 -2.33 -7.60 -6.40
C ARG A 58 -1.57 -8.38 -7.48
N SER A 59 -1.30 -7.81 -8.66
CA SER A 59 -0.41 -8.45 -9.64
C SER A 59 1.01 -8.60 -9.07
N PHE A 60 1.47 -7.64 -8.26
CA PHE A 60 2.80 -7.65 -7.66
C PHE A 60 2.92 -8.62 -6.48
N LYS A 61 3.95 -9.47 -6.53
CA LYS A 61 4.24 -10.47 -5.47
C LYS A 61 4.44 -9.82 -4.10
N VAL A 62 5.04 -8.62 -4.04
CA VAL A 62 5.28 -7.90 -2.78
C VAL A 62 3.99 -7.44 -2.09
N ILE A 63 2.97 -7.05 -2.85
CA ILE A 63 1.64 -6.69 -2.33
C ILE A 63 0.96 -7.93 -1.75
N ARG A 64 0.90 -9.03 -2.51
CA ARG A 64 0.34 -10.31 -2.04
C ARG A 64 1.05 -10.83 -0.78
N LYS A 65 2.38 -10.68 -0.70
CA LYS A 65 3.16 -11.04 0.49
C LYS A 65 2.81 -10.18 1.70
N ALA A 66 2.61 -8.87 1.52
CA ALA A 66 2.22 -7.96 2.60
C ALA A 66 0.82 -8.31 3.14
N GLU A 67 -0.14 -8.58 2.25
CA GLU A 67 -1.47 -9.05 2.64
C GLU A 67 -1.38 -10.36 3.43
N ARG A 68 -0.67 -11.38 2.90
CA ARG A 68 -0.53 -12.67 3.59
C ARG A 68 0.19 -12.55 4.93
N LYS A 69 1.15 -11.63 5.06
CA LYS A 69 1.84 -11.35 6.32
C LYS A 69 0.85 -10.88 7.39
N ASN A 70 -0.03 -9.93 7.06
CA ASN A 70 -1.04 -9.46 7.99
C ASN A 70 -2.09 -10.53 8.29
N GLN A 71 -2.53 -11.30 7.29
CA GLN A 71 -3.44 -12.43 7.50
C GLN A 71 -2.89 -13.44 8.52
N ARG A 72 -1.64 -13.88 8.36
CA ARG A 72 -1.00 -14.82 9.31
C ARG A 72 -0.89 -14.27 10.73
N ARG A 73 -0.72 -12.95 10.88
CA ARG A 73 -0.68 -12.30 12.19
C ARG A 73 -2.04 -12.32 12.87
N PHE A 74 -3.12 -12.05 12.12
CA PHE A 74 -4.48 -12.23 12.61
C PHE A 74 -4.77 -13.69 12.95
N GLU A 75 -4.48 -14.64 12.04
CA GLU A 75 -4.64 -16.08 12.30
C GLU A 75 -3.92 -16.48 13.61
N GLY A 76 -2.69 -16.02 13.82
CA GLY A 76 -1.94 -16.26 15.05
C GLY A 76 -2.57 -15.64 16.30
N GLN A 77 -3.18 -14.46 16.20
CA GLN A 77 -3.91 -13.84 17.31
C GLN A 77 -5.18 -14.61 17.64
N LEU A 78 -5.96 -14.97 16.62
CA LEU A 78 -7.20 -15.72 16.76
C LEU A 78 -6.96 -17.07 17.42
N ILE A 79 -5.90 -17.79 17.03
CA ILE A 79 -5.51 -19.05 17.67
C ILE A 79 -5.16 -18.85 19.15
N ARG A 80 -4.47 -17.75 19.51
CA ARG A 80 -4.14 -17.47 20.92
C ARG A 80 -5.39 -17.14 21.73
N SER A 81 -6.29 -16.32 21.18
CA SER A 81 -7.56 -15.97 21.83
C SER A 81 -8.48 -17.19 21.99
N ALA A 82 -8.57 -18.06 20.98
CA ALA A 82 -9.37 -19.28 21.03
C ALA A 82 -8.96 -20.23 22.17
N ARG A 83 -7.66 -20.30 22.50
CA ARG A 83 -7.13 -21.13 23.60
C ARG A 83 -7.49 -20.61 25.00
N GLN A 84 -7.94 -19.36 25.10
CA GLN A 84 -8.29 -18.75 26.38
C GLN A 84 -9.77 -18.89 26.71
N LEU A 85 -10.60 -19.25 25.72
CA LEU A 85 -12.04 -19.43 25.89
C LEU A 85 -12.35 -20.72 26.65
N ARG A 86 -13.29 -20.62 27.59
CA ARG A 86 -13.92 -21.76 28.26
C ARG A 86 -15.14 -22.24 27.48
N GLU A 87 -15.62 -23.42 27.83
CA GLU A 87 -16.82 -24.00 27.23
C GLU A 87 -18.00 -23.01 27.26
N GLY A 88 -18.67 -22.85 26.12
CA GLY A 88 -19.77 -21.90 25.95
C GLY A 88 -19.40 -20.41 25.95
N GLU A 89 -18.11 -20.06 26.06
CA GLU A 89 -17.67 -18.66 26.09
C GLU A 89 -17.52 -18.07 24.68
N SER A 90 -17.87 -16.79 24.55
CA SER A 90 -17.60 -15.98 23.38
C SER A 90 -16.69 -14.81 23.70
N SER A 91 -15.90 -14.38 22.71
CA SER A 91 -15.06 -13.18 22.82
C SER A 91 -14.98 -12.44 21.50
N TRP A 92 -14.56 -11.18 21.59
CA TRP A 92 -14.37 -10.28 20.46
C TRP A 92 -12.91 -9.91 20.35
N LEU A 93 -12.39 -9.93 19.13
CA LEU A 93 -11.04 -9.45 18.84
C LEU A 93 -11.11 -8.30 17.83
N HIS A 94 -10.62 -7.14 18.24
CA HIS A 94 -10.42 -5.98 17.36
C HIS A 94 -8.96 -5.54 17.43
N ASP A 95 -8.26 -5.57 16.30
CA ASP A 95 -6.86 -5.16 16.25
C ASP A 95 -6.45 -4.77 14.83
N TYR A 96 -5.22 -4.28 14.65
CA TYR A 96 -4.66 -3.91 13.37
C TYR A 96 -3.23 -4.39 13.17
N TRP A 97 -2.86 -4.55 11.90
CA TRP A 97 -1.49 -4.84 11.49
C TRP A 97 -1.07 -3.98 10.33
N ASP A 98 0.16 -3.47 10.42
CA ASP A 98 0.83 -2.75 9.34
C ASP A 98 1.90 -3.63 8.69
N ALA A 99 1.94 -3.60 7.35
CA ALA A 99 2.98 -4.22 6.54
C ALA A 99 3.60 -3.18 5.62
N ARG A 100 4.88 -2.88 5.85
CA ARG A 100 5.69 -2.09 4.90
C ARG A 100 5.92 -2.90 3.63
N ILE A 101 5.79 -2.24 2.50
CA ILE A 101 6.06 -2.79 1.17
C ILE A 101 7.25 -2.04 0.60
N ASN A 102 8.18 -2.79 0.01
CA ASN A 102 9.30 -2.25 -0.74
C ASN A 102 9.23 -2.87 -2.14
N ALA A 103 9.01 -2.03 -3.15
CA ALA A 103 8.91 -2.45 -4.53
C ALA A 103 10.28 -2.85 -5.07
N PHE A 104 10.31 -3.85 -5.95
CA PHE A 104 11.55 -4.29 -6.58
C PHE A 104 11.95 -3.29 -7.68
N ILE A 105 13.23 -2.91 -7.71
CA ILE A 105 13.78 -1.97 -8.70
C ILE A 105 13.46 -2.47 -10.11
N GLY A 106 13.04 -1.55 -10.99
CA GLY A 106 12.71 -1.86 -12.38
C GLY A 106 11.29 -2.41 -12.60
N THR A 107 10.50 -2.63 -11.55
CA THR A 107 9.06 -2.89 -11.70
C THR A 107 8.29 -1.58 -11.85
N GLU A 108 7.13 -1.61 -12.52
CA GLU A 108 6.26 -0.43 -12.61
C GLU A 108 5.84 0.09 -11.21
N LEU A 109 5.58 -0.83 -10.27
CA LEU A 109 5.30 -0.46 -8.88
C LEU A 109 6.46 0.34 -8.24
N PHE A 110 7.71 0.11 -8.61
CA PHE A 110 8.83 0.88 -8.08
C PHE A 110 8.80 2.35 -8.54
N TYR A 111 8.41 2.60 -9.78
CA TYR A 111 8.29 3.95 -10.33
C TYR A 111 7.04 4.68 -9.82
N VAL A 112 5.97 3.94 -9.50
CA VAL A 112 4.76 4.50 -8.89
C VAL A 112 4.96 4.74 -7.38
N SER A 113 5.43 3.72 -6.65
CA SER A 113 5.43 3.67 -5.19
C SER A 113 6.53 2.74 -4.69
N ARG A 114 7.74 3.30 -4.56
CA ARG A 114 8.92 2.56 -4.09
C ARG A 114 8.69 1.94 -2.71
N MET A 115 8.16 2.72 -1.77
CA MET A 115 7.92 2.30 -0.39
C MET A 115 6.50 2.67 0.00
N SER A 116 5.68 1.70 0.37
CA SER A 116 4.29 1.94 0.72
C SER A 116 3.89 1.21 2.01
N LEU A 117 2.68 1.48 2.49
CA LEU A 117 2.11 0.78 3.64
C LEU A 117 0.82 0.06 3.26
N LEU A 118 0.66 -1.16 3.76
CA LEU A 118 -0.62 -1.85 3.84
C LEU A 118 -1.04 -1.95 5.31
N ARG A 119 -2.09 -1.21 5.67
CA ARG A 119 -2.76 -1.32 6.96
C ARG A 119 -3.95 -2.26 6.84
N SER A 120 -4.09 -3.17 7.80
CA SER A 120 -5.22 -4.10 7.90
C SER A 120 -5.85 -3.97 9.27
N GLN A 121 -7.15 -3.67 9.36
CA GLN A 121 -7.91 -3.58 10.61
C GLN A 121 -8.92 -4.72 10.66
N GLY A 122 -8.80 -5.59 11.65
CA GLY A 122 -9.61 -6.79 11.82
C GLY A 122 -10.63 -6.64 12.94
N SER A 123 -11.78 -7.28 12.77
CA SER A 123 -12.84 -7.39 13.79
C SER A 123 -13.45 -8.77 13.70
N PHE A 124 -13.38 -9.53 14.78
CA PHE A 124 -13.72 -10.95 14.80
C PHE A 124 -14.54 -11.31 16.03
N VAL A 125 -15.41 -12.30 15.86
CA VAL A 125 -16.11 -13.03 16.92
C VAL A 125 -15.50 -14.41 17.03
N LEU A 126 -15.31 -14.86 18.25
CA LEU A 126 -14.91 -16.23 18.57
C LEU A 126 -15.95 -16.82 19.53
N THR A 127 -16.39 -18.04 19.27
CA THR A 127 -17.32 -18.77 20.15
C THR A 127 -16.88 -20.21 20.29
N ARG A 128 -16.71 -20.68 21.53
CA ARG A 128 -16.38 -22.06 21.83
C ARG A 128 -17.64 -22.93 21.95
N ASP A 129 -17.62 -24.06 21.26
CA ASP A 129 -18.62 -25.12 21.33
C ASP A 129 -17.89 -26.47 21.38
N GLY A 130 -17.84 -27.06 22.58
CA GLY A 130 -17.04 -28.24 22.89
C GLY A 130 -15.54 -28.02 22.59
N PRO A 131 -14.89 -28.94 21.82
CA PRO A 131 -13.47 -28.84 21.51
C PRO A 131 -13.14 -27.85 20.40
N GLU A 132 -14.14 -27.19 19.80
CA GLU A 132 -13.97 -26.28 18.66
C GLU A 132 -14.25 -24.83 19.06
N VAL A 133 -13.49 -23.91 18.47
CA VAL A 133 -13.80 -22.48 18.49
C VAL A 133 -14.08 -22.04 17.07
N SER A 134 -15.32 -21.63 16.83
CA SER A 134 -15.72 -20.99 15.59
C SER A 134 -15.21 -19.55 15.57
N VAL A 135 -14.74 -19.10 14.41
CA VAL A 135 -14.24 -17.74 14.21
C VAL A 135 -14.87 -17.15 12.95
N SER A 136 -15.40 -15.94 13.06
CA SER A 136 -15.87 -15.17 11.91
C SER A 136 -15.54 -13.69 12.07
N GLY A 137 -15.34 -12.99 10.96
CA GLY A 137 -15.04 -11.57 11.03
C GLY A 137 -14.71 -10.92 9.70
N THR A 138 -14.34 -9.65 9.78
CA THR A 138 -13.95 -8.84 8.63
C THR A 138 -12.60 -8.18 8.85
N VAL A 139 -11.86 -7.98 7.76
CA VAL A 139 -10.63 -7.22 7.73
C VAL A 139 -10.72 -6.15 6.66
N ARG A 140 -10.59 -4.89 7.07
CA ARG A 140 -10.53 -3.73 6.19
C ARG A 140 -9.07 -3.43 5.89
N HIS A 141 -8.72 -3.49 4.61
CA HIS A 141 -7.38 -3.20 4.11
C HIS A 141 -7.33 -1.81 3.49
N ARG A 142 -6.27 -1.07 3.79
CA ARG A 142 -5.90 0.18 3.12
C ARG A 142 -4.44 0.12 2.72
N TRP A 143 -4.19 0.02 1.42
CA TRP A 143 -2.89 0.33 0.84
C TRP A 143 -2.82 1.82 0.60
N PHE A 144 -1.71 2.47 0.95
CA PHE A 144 -1.51 3.88 0.65
C PHE A 144 -0.03 4.26 0.56
N ASP A 145 0.25 5.30 -0.21
CA ASP A 145 1.54 5.97 -0.28
C ASP A 145 1.36 7.42 -0.82
N PRO A 146 1.95 8.42 -0.16
CA PRO A 146 2.11 9.75 -0.76
C PRO A 146 3.00 9.69 -2.01
N TYR A 147 2.53 10.29 -3.10
CA TYR A 147 3.35 10.55 -4.29
C TYR A 147 3.92 11.97 -4.17
N ASP A 148 5.17 12.06 -3.74
CA ASP A 148 5.78 13.32 -3.29
C ASP A 148 7.17 13.62 -3.87
N TRP A 149 7.73 12.72 -4.69
CA TRP A 149 9.09 12.80 -5.21
C TRP A 149 10.10 13.30 -4.15
N ASP A 150 10.03 12.76 -2.93
CA ASP A 150 10.88 13.22 -1.81
C ASP A 150 11.84 12.16 -1.26
N ARG A 151 11.70 10.90 -1.69
CA ARG A 151 12.43 9.75 -1.11
C ARG A 151 13.67 9.34 -1.91
N GLY A 152 14.81 9.84 -1.48
CA GLY A 152 16.13 9.41 -1.96
C GLY A 152 16.94 10.56 -2.56
N ARG A 153 18.00 10.21 -3.31
CA ARG A 153 18.84 11.20 -3.99
C ARG A 153 18.52 11.33 -5.48
N TRP A 154 18.33 10.19 -6.13
CA TRP A 154 18.04 10.08 -7.56
C TRP A 154 17.20 8.83 -7.84
N VAL A 155 16.56 8.80 -9.00
CA VAL A 155 15.91 7.64 -9.59
C VAL A 155 16.46 7.43 -11.00
N TYR A 156 16.79 6.20 -11.35
CA TYR A 156 17.14 5.88 -12.74
C TYR A 156 15.86 5.74 -13.55
N ILE A 157 15.72 6.51 -14.63
CA ILE A 157 14.59 6.46 -15.53
C ILE A 157 15.11 6.00 -16.90
N PRO A 158 14.55 4.93 -17.48
CA PRO A 158 14.92 4.51 -18.83
C PRO A 158 14.90 5.68 -19.81
N ARG A 159 15.94 5.76 -20.67
CA ARG A 159 16.18 6.84 -21.66
C ARG A 159 16.49 8.24 -21.09
N HIS A 160 16.33 8.47 -19.79
CA HIS A 160 16.58 9.77 -19.15
C HIS A 160 17.72 9.73 -18.12
N GLY A 161 18.22 8.53 -17.81
CA GLY A 161 19.34 8.34 -16.88
C GLY A 161 18.93 8.63 -15.44
N PHE A 162 19.87 9.12 -14.63
CA PHE A 162 19.61 9.43 -13.23
C PHE A 162 18.97 10.81 -13.09
N VAL A 163 17.69 10.83 -12.71
CA VAL A 163 16.94 12.06 -12.42
C VAL A 163 17.01 12.35 -10.92
N PRO A 164 17.52 13.53 -10.50
CA PRO A 164 17.53 13.90 -9.10
C PRO A 164 16.12 14.04 -8.55
N ILE A 165 15.90 13.51 -7.35
CA ILE A 165 14.60 13.62 -6.65
C ILE A 165 14.26 15.09 -6.33
N ALA A 166 15.29 15.95 -6.18
CA ALA A 166 15.12 17.39 -6.01
C ALA A 166 14.31 18.08 -7.13
N VAL A 167 14.25 17.51 -8.34
CA VAL A 167 13.44 18.06 -9.43
C VAL A 167 11.96 18.13 -9.06
N GLY A 168 11.40 17.07 -8.49
CA GLY A 168 9.98 17.05 -8.10
C GLY A 168 9.67 18.10 -7.04
N ARG A 169 10.58 18.29 -6.07
CA ARG A 169 10.44 19.36 -5.07
C ARG A 169 10.49 20.75 -5.70
N ASP A 170 11.45 21.00 -6.59
CA ASP A 170 11.61 22.30 -7.24
C ASP A 170 10.35 22.64 -8.08
N LEU A 171 9.71 21.64 -8.71
CA LEU A 171 8.42 21.81 -9.40
C LEU A 171 7.26 22.12 -8.45
N VAL A 172 7.18 21.45 -7.29
CA VAL A 172 6.15 21.74 -6.27
C VAL A 172 6.33 23.13 -5.67
N GLU A 173 7.57 23.55 -5.39
CA GLU A 173 7.89 24.90 -4.91
C GLU A 173 7.53 26.00 -5.93
N ALA A 174 7.61 25.67 -7.22
CA ALA A 174 7.30 26.58 -8.33
C ALA A 174 5.82 26.57 -8.75
N ASP A 175 4.97 25.82 -8.05
CA ASP A 175 3.55 25.66 -8.37
C ASP A 175 3.24 24.93 -9.69
N GLU A 176 4.21 24.17 -10.22
CA GLU A 176 4.10 23.40 -11.47
C GLU A 176 3.69 21.93 -11.25
N ALA A 177 3.64 21.49 -9.98
CA ALA A 177 3.25 20.14 -9.60
C ALA A 177 2.67 20.11 -8.18
N ARG A 178 1.92 19.06 -7.86
CA ARG A 178 1.31 18.85 -6.55
C ARG A 178 1.46 17.41 -6.08
N ASN A 179 1.98 17.25 -4.86
CA ASN A 179 1.95 15.98 -4.16
C ASN A 179 0.50 15.51 -3.98
N PHE A 180 0.26 14.21 -4.07
CA PHE A 180 -1.06 13.63 -3.88
C PHE A 180 -0.99 12.28 -3.17
N LEU A 181 -2.13 11.85 -2.61
CA LEU A 181 -2.24 10.55 -1.98
C LEU A 181 -2.66 9.49 -3.00
N MET A 182 -1.90 8.39 -3.06
CA MET A 182 -2.34 7.17 -3.72
C MET A 182 -2.92 6.21 -2.68
N GLU A 183 -4.09 5.63 -2.95
CA GLU A 183 -4.68 4.66 -2.03
C GLU A 183 -5.54 3.59 -2.69
N SER A 184 -5.66 2.43 -2.05
CA SER A 184 -6.60 1.39 -2.42
C SER A 184 -7.22 0.79 -1.17
N ARG A 185 -8.55 0.66 -1.15
CA ARG A 185 -9.29 0.07 -0.03
C ARG A 185 -9.98 -1.21 -0.49
N HIS A 186 -9.99 -2.23 0.37
CA HIS A 186 -10.82 -3.41 0.16
C HIS A 186 -11.12 -4.12 1.47
N VAL A 187 -12.11 -5.01 1.46
CA VAL A 187 -12.52 -5.78 2.63
C VAL A 187 -12.38 -7.27 2.32
N GLN A 188 -11.87 -8.03 3.29
CA GLN A 188 -11.92 -9.48 3.29
C GLN A 188 -12.77 -9.96 4.46
N THR A 189 -13.48 -11.07 4.29
CA THR A 189 -14.01 -11.86 5.40
C THR A 189 -12.99 -12.93 5.78
N LEU A 190 -13.02 -13.32 7.05
CA LEU A 190 -12.37 -14.52 7.55
C LEU A 190 -13.43 -15.36 8.23
N GLU A 191 -13.46 -16.64 7.89
CA GLU A 191 -14.20 -17.67 8.60
C GLU A 191 -13.25 -18.81 8.91
N GLY A 192 -13.42 -19.49 10.04
CA GLY A 192 -12.56 -20.59 10.38
C GLY A 192 -12.92 -21.29 11.66
N ARG A 193 -12.15 -22.34 11.95
CA ARG A 193 -12.26 -23.12 13.17
C ARG A 193 -10.88 -23.31 13.79
N CYS A 194 -10.83 -23.19 15.11
CA CYS A 194 -9.69 -23.62 15.91
C CYS A 194 -10.07 -24.86 16.70
N ARG A 195 -9.17 -25.83 16.82
CA ARG A 195 -9.35 -27.02 17.67
C ARG A 195 -8.24 -27.09 18.72
N ASP A 196 -8.55 -27.62 19.88
CA ASP A 196 -7.54 -27.88 20.90
C ASP A 196 -6.60 -29.01 20.40
N GLY A 197 -5.32 -28.66 20.17
CA GLY A 197 -4.30 -29.59 19.66
C GLY A 197 -3.27 -28.96 18.71
N ARG A 198 -2.30 -29.76 18.23
CA ARG A 198 -1.22 -29.31 17.32
C ARG A 198 -1.64 -29.24 15.84
N ARG A 199 -2.80 -29.76 15.46
CA ARG A 199 -3.30 -29.82 14.07
C ARG A 199 -4.80 -29.54 14.02
N GLY A 200 -5.25 -28.88 12.95
CA GLY A 200 -6.69 -28.71 12.65
C GLY A 200 -7.24 -27.29 12.61
N ASN A 201 -6.40 -26.24 12.70
CA ASN A 201 -6.86 -24.88 12.51
C ASN A 201 -6.99 -24.58 11.01
N GLU A 202 -8.16 -24.14 10.58
CA GLU A 202 -8.46 -23.81 9.20
C GLU A 202 -9.11 -22.44 9.14
N PHE A 203 -8.56 -21.55 8.30
CA PHE A 203 -9.08 -20.22 8.05
C PHE A 203 -9.24 -20.00 6.55
N VAL A 204 -10.43 -19.59 6.16
CA VAL A 204 -10.78 -19.23 4.80
C VAL A 204 -10.91 -17.72 4.72
N TRP A 205 -10.13 -17.13 3.82
CA TRP A 205 -10.18 -15.70 3.54
C TRP A 205 -10.90 -15.47 2.22
N SER A 206 -11.97 -14.69 2.26
CA SER A 206 -12.76 -14.36 1.07
C SER A 206 -12.76 -12.87 0.85
N LEU A 207 -12.68 -12.44 -0.40
CA LEU A 207 -12.79 -11.03 -0.74
C LEU A 207 -14.27 -10.65 -0.79
N VAL A 208 -14.65 -9.57 -0.11
CA VAL A 208 -15.97 -8.99 -0.27
C VAL A 208 -16.01 -8.32 -1.64
N ARG A 209 -16.87 -8.83 -2.54
CA ARG A 209 -17.18 -8.12 -3.78
C ARG A 209 -17.90 -6.84 -3.35
N ALA A 210 -17.32 -5.68 -3.66
CA ALA A 210 -18.12 -4.47 -3.65
C ALA A 210 -19.21 -4.71 -4.69
N GLY A 211 -20.48 -4.62 -4.29
CA GLY A 211 -21.55 -4.44 -5.26
C GLY A 211 -21.18 -3.22 -6.11
N GLU A 212 -21.37 -3.33 -7.41
CA GLU A 212 -21.36 -2.16 -8.29
C GLU A 212 -22.35 -1.15 -7.69
N GLY A 213 -21.81 -0.07 -7.16
CA GLY A 213 -22.54 1.09 -6.71
C GLY A 213 -22.16 2.26 -7.60
#